data_AF-A0A5K0XHL2-F1
#
_entry.id   AF-A0A5K0XHL2-F1
#
_cell.length_a   1.000
_cell.length_b   1.000
_cell.length_c   1.000
_cell.angle_alpha   90.00
_cell.angle_beta   90.00
_cell.angle_gamma   90.00
#
_symmetry.space_group_name_H-M   'P 1'
#
loop_
_entity.id
_entity.type
_entity.pdbx_description
1 polymer ?
#
loop_
_entity_poly.entity_id
_entity_poly.type
_entity_poly.pdbx_seq_one_letter_code
_entity_poly.pdbx_strand_id
1 'polypeptide(L)'
;EYLHLPSPVPYSKREQFKWLRRYGMNFAYAGTGVFDTFTGLPDMTQQIDAFEQLIKSGLYAEHVNSSVAFVSYAGNDYLVYLVRNNFSME
;
A
#
# COMPACT_ATOMS: atom_id res chain seq x y z
N GLU A 1 -21.24 2.94 2.96
CA GLU A 1 -20.01 3.02 3.78
C GLU A 1 -20.23 2.25 5.07
N TYR A 2 -19.31 1.35 5.43
CA TYR A 2 -19.46 0.47 6.61
C TYR A 2 -18.84 1.07 7.88
N LEU A 3 -17.82 1.92 7.75
CA LEU A 3 -17.04 2.47 8.86
C LEU A 3 -17.21 3.99 9.07
N HIS A 4 -17.88 4.70 8.15
CA HIS A 4 -18.00 6.17 8.15
C HIS A 4 -16.65 6.91 8.30
N LEU A 5 -15.56 6.29 7.85
CA LEU A 5 -14.22 6.86 7.86
C LEU A 5 -13.85 7.31 6.43
N PRO A 6 -13.29 8.53 6.26
CA PRO A 6 -12.70 8.93 5.00
C PRO A 6 -11.61 7.96 4.56
N SER A 7 -11.41 7.83 3.24
CA SER A 7 -10.29 7.04 2.71
C SER A 7 -8.96 7.55 3.26
N PRO A 8 -8.06 6.66 3.72
CA PRO A 8 -6.71 7.03 4.11
C PRO A 8 -5.97 7.72 2.97
N VAL A 9 -5.10 8.68 3.32
CA VAL A 9 -4.35 9.46 2.33
C VAL A 9 -3.28 8.57 1.67
N PRO A 10 -3.14 8.56 0.33
CA PRO A 10 -2.01 7.88 -0.30
C PRO A 10 -0.67 8.48 0.16
N TYR A 11 0.29 7.62 0.53
CA TYR A 11 1.60 8.05 1.04
C TYR A 11 2.35 9.04 0.13
N SER A 12 2.21 8.87 -1.20
CA SER A 12 2.76 9.76 -2.21
C SER A 12 2.16 11.18 -2.18
N LYS A 13 0.94 11.33 -1.67
CA LYS A 13 0.23 12.61 -1.56
C LYS A 13 0.14 13.14 -0.12
N ARG A 14 0.90 12.57 0.82
CA ARG A 14 0.83 12.91 2.25
C ARG A 14 1.03 14.39 2.54
N GLU A 15 1.93 15.07 1.82
CA GLU A 15 2.19 16.51 2.02
C GLU A 15 1.06 17.40 1.52
N GLN A 16 0.33 16.97 0.49
CA GLN A 16 -0.79 17.69 -0.08
C GLN A 16 -2.05 17.62 0.80
N PHE A 17 -2.30 16.48 1.44
CA PHE A 17 -3.52 16.22 2.22
C PHE A 17 -3.26 16.09 3.73
N LYS A 18 -2.48 17.01 4.31
CA LYS A 18 -2.12 17.01 5.74
C LYS A 18 -3.31 16.87 6.68
N TRP A 19 -4.43 17.55 6.37
CA TRP A 19 -5.64 17.55 7.20
C TRP A 19 -6.36 16.20 7.26
N LEU A 20 -6.09 15.28 6.33
CA LEU A 20 -6.68 13.94 6.29
C LEU A 20 -5.79 12.87 6.94
N ARG A 21 -4.55 13.18 7.33
CA ARG A 21 -3.60 12.21 7.91
C ARG A 21 -4.11 11.56 9.20
N ARG A 22 -5.00 12.22 9.93
CA ARG A 22 -5.66 11.67 11.14
C ARG A 22 -6.52 10.44 10.85
N TYR A 23 -6.89 10.20 9.59
CA TYR A 23 -7.67 9.04 9.15
C TYR A 23 -6.79 7.89 8.64
N GLY A 24 -5.48 7.97 8.86
CA GLY A 24 -4.50 6.96 8.46
C GLY A 24 -3.83 7.25 7.12
N MET A 25 -3.04 6.29 6.67
CA MET A 25 -2.21 6.36 5.47
C MET A 25 -2.38 5.09 4.63
N ASN A 26 -2.53 5.25 3.32
CA ASN A 26 -2.55 4.16 2.35
C ASN A 26 -1.19 4.08 1.62
N PHE A 27 -0.55 2.93 1.67
CA PHE A 27 0.72 2.66 1.00
C PHE A 27 0.58 1.83 -0.27
N ALA A 28 -0.62 1.32 -0.56
CA ALA A 28 -0.85 0.40 -1.66
C ALA A 28 -0.70 1.08 -3.03
N TYR A 29 0.00 0.41 -3.94
CA TYR A 29 -0.02 0.68 -5.37
C TYR A 29 -0.78 -0.42 -6.10
N ALA A 30 -1.79 -0.04 -6.88
CA ALA A 30 -2.59 -1.00 -7.62
C ALA A 30 -1.76 -1.64 -8.75
N GLY A 31 -1.97 -2.94 -8.97
CA GLY A 31 -1.29 -3.72 -10.01
C GLY A 31 0.14 -4.16 -9.65
N THR A 32 0.67 -3.75 -8.50
CA THR A 32 1.97 -4.22 -8.00
C THR A 32 1.83 -5.54 -7.25
N GLY A 33 2.96 -6.22 -7.06
CA GLY A 33 3.03 -7.46 -6.31
C GLY A 33 4.10 -7.42 -5.23
N VAL A 34 4.38 -8.59 -4.67
CA VAL A 34 5.57 -8.81 -3.85
C VAL A 34 6.83 -8.73 -4.71
N PHE A 35 6.72 -9.10 -5.99
CA PHE A 35 7.79 -9.00 -6.98
C PHE A 35 7.50 -7.94 -8.04
N ASP A 36 8.48 -7.72 -8.91
CA ASP A 36 8.37 -6.83 -10.06
C ASP A 36 7.28 -7.29 -11.04
N THR A 37 6.24 -6.46 -11.11
CA THR A 37 5.12 -6.57 -12.06
C THR A 37 5.34 -5.68 -13.28
N PHE A 38 4.36 -5.62 -14.19
CA PHE A 38 4.42 -4.79 -15.40
C PHE A 38 4.17 -3.29 -15.16
N THR A 39 4.00 -2.85 -13.91
CA THR A 39 3.59 -1.48 -13.60
C THR A 39 4.77 -0.50 -13.45
N GLY A 40 5.97 -0.98 -13.10
CA GLY A 40 7.09 -0.12 -12.72
C GLY A 40 6.82 0.76 -11.49
N LEU A 41 5.76 0.44 -10.73
CA LEU A 41 5.37 1.12 -9.50
C LEU A 41 5.95 0.40 -8.28
N PRO A 42 5.98 1.06 -7.10
CA PRO A 42 6.58 0.47 -5.91
C PRO A 42 5.99 -0.90 -5.53
N ASP A 43 6.84 -1.92 -5.48
CA ASP A 43 6.46 -3.26 -5.04
C ASP A 43 6.11 -3.31 -3.54
N MET A 44 5.63 -4.45 -3.04
CA MET A 44 5.22 -4.58 -1.65
C MET A 44 6.37 -4.35 -0.65
N THR A 45 7.62 -4.66 -1.02
CA THR A 45 8.78 -4.38 -0.18
C THR A 45 8.93 -2.87 -0.02
N GLN A 46 8.90 -2.12 -1.12
CA GLN A 46 9.00 -0.66 -1.10
C GLN A 46 7.80 0.01 -0.40
N GLN A 47 6.62 -0.59 -0.48
CA GLN A 47 5.43 -0.13 0.26
C GLN A 47 5.59 -0.31 1.78
N ILE A 48 6.13 -1.45 2.21
CA ILE A 48 6.45 -1.72 3.62
C ILE A 48 7.56 -0.79 4.10
N ASP A 49 8.61 -0.56 3.31
CA ASP A 49 9.68 0.38 3.64
C ASP A 49 9.15 1.80 3.87
N ALA A 50 8.21 2.25 3.03
CA ALA A 50 7.54 3.54 3.21
C ALA A 50 6.72 3.60 4.51
N PHE A 51 6.04 2.50 4.86
CA PHE A 51 5.35 2.38 6.15
C PHE A 51 6.32 2.46 7.32
N GLU A 52 7.41 1.68 7.29
CA GLU A 52 8.43 1.71 8.35
C GLU A 52 9.03 3.10 8.53
N GLN A 53 9.37 3.78 7.43
CA GLN A 53 9.89 5.15 7.46
C GLN A 53 8.90 6.11 8.14
N LEU A 54 7.60 5.95 7.87
CA LEU A 54 6.57 6.78 8.49
C LEU A 54 6.48 6.53 10.00
N ILE A 55 6.53 5.26 10.44
CA ILE A 55 6.53 4.94 11.88
C ILE A 55 7.79 5.50 12.55
N LYS A 56 8.97 5.32 11.94
CA LYS A 56 10.26 5.85 12.43
C LYS A 56 10.28 7.38 12.49
N SER A 57 9.50 8.08 11.67
CA SER A 57 9.37 9.54 11.72
C SER A 57 8.64 10.07 12.96
N GLY A 58 7.95 9.20 13.72
CA GLY A 58 7.19 9.57 14.90
C GLY A 58 5.79 10.13 14.63
N LEU A 59 5.37 10.26 13.36
CA LEU A 59 4.07 10.84 12.99
C LEU A 59 2.85 10.15 13.66
N TYR A 60 2.97 8.87 13.99
CA TYR A 60 1.93 8.08 14.67
C TYR A 60 2.42 7.42 15.97
N ALA A 61 3.50 7.92 16.58
CA ALA A 61 4.13 7.29 17.75
C ALA A 61 3.13 7.02 18.90
N GLU A 62 2.21 7.95 19.15
CA GLU A 62 1.20 7.84 20.22
C GLU A 62 0.06 6.85 19.91
N HIS A 63 -0.11 6.48 18.63
CA HIS A 63 -1.25 5.68 18.17
C HIS A 63 -0.84 4.32 17.62
N VAL A 64 0.45 4.03 17.46
CA VAL A 64 0.94 2.81 16.79
C VAL A 64 0.41 1.53 17.45
N ASN A 65 0.32 1.50 18.78
CA ASN A 65 -0.13 0.33 19.54
C ASN A 65 -1.66 0.13 19.54
N SER A 66 -2.44 1.14 19.16
CA SER A 66 -3.90 1.08 19.05
C SER A 66 -4.40 1.16 17.61
N SER A 67 -3.47 1.13 16.64
CA SER A 67 -3.77 1.19 15.21
C SER A 67 -4.01 -0.20 14.63
N VAL A 68 -4.67 -0.24 13.46
CA VAL A 68 -4.86 -1.44 12.67
C VAL A 68 -4.11 -1.29 11.35
N ALA A 69 -3.32 -2.30 10.98
CA ALA A 69 -2.75 -2.42 9.65
C ALA A 69 -3.60 -3.39 8.83
N PHE A 70 -4.12 -2.93 7.70
CA PHE A 70 -4.80 -3.78 6.73
C PHE A 70 -3.84 -4.07 5.56
N VAL A 71 -3.48 -5.34 5.40
CA VAL A 71 -2.65 -5.82 4.29
C VAL A 71 -3.47 -6.77 3.46
N SER A 72 -3.62 -6.45 2.17
CA SER A 72 -4.28 -7.31 1.20
C SER A 72 -3.44 -7.38 -0.05
N TYR A 73 -3.23 -8.60 -0.51
CA TYR A 73 -2.43 -8.90 -1.68
C TYR A 73 -3.07 -10.09 -2.41
N ALA A 74 -3.26 -9.96 -3.72
CA ALA A 74 -3.81 -11.03 -4.54
C ALA A 74 -3.39 -10.91 -6.01
N GLY A 75 -3.01 -12.04 -6.61
CA GLY A 75 -3.10 -12.31 -8.05
C GLY A 75 -2.04 -11.68 -8.95
N ASN A 76 -1.49 -10.50 -8.64
CA ASN A 76 -0.64 -9.78 -9.59
C ASN A 76 0.66 -10.52 -9.93
N ASP A 77 1.35 -11.14 -8.95
CA ASP A 77 2.56 -11.91 -9.27
C ASP A 77 2.23 -13.19 -10.03
N TYR A 78 1.11 -13.84 -9.72
CA TYR A 78 0.64 -15.01 -10.48
C TYR A 78 0.32 -14.67 -11.93
N LEU A 79 -0.37 -13.54 -12.17
CA LEU A 79 -0.64 -13.06 -13.51
C LEU A 79 0.66 -12.82 -14.28
N VAL A 80 1.63 -12.15 -13.66
CA VAL A 80 2.94 -11.88 -14.27
C VAL A 80 3.68 -13.18 -14.56
N TYR A 81 3.65 -14.14 -13.63
CA TYR A 81 4.23 -15.46 -13.83
C TYR A 81 3.61 -16.17 -15.03
N LEU A 82 2.27 -16.22 -15.13
CA LEU A 82 1.57 -16.87 -16.23
C LEU A 82 1.93 -16.22 -17.57
N VAL A 83 1.85 -14.88 -17.65
CA VAL A 83 2.18 -14.13 -18.87
C VAL A 83 3.63 -14.34 -19.29
N ARG A 84 4.59 -14.30 -18.35
CA ARG A 84 6.02 -14.52 -18.66
C ARG A 84 6.33 -15.95 -19.11
N ASN A 85 5.48 -16.92 -18.76
CA ASN A 85 5.63 -18.32 -19.12
C ASN A 85 4.66 -18.75 -20.25
N ASN A 86 4.13 -17.79 -21.01
CA ASN A 86 3.22 -18.03 -22.14
C ASN A 86 1.96 -18.83 -21.79
N PHE A 87 1.50 -18.78 -20.53
CA PHE A 87 0.18 -19.25 -20.16
C PHE A 87 -0.85 -18.17 -20.47
N SER A 88 -1.87 -18.51 -21.26
CA SER A 88 -3.02 -17.65 -21.47
C SER A 88 -3.97 -17.73 -20.28
N MET A 89 -4.44 -16.58 -19.81
CA MET A 89 -5.64 -16.51 -18.99
C MET A 89 -6.81 -16.73 -19.96
N GLU A 90 -7.41 -17.93 -19.96
CA GLU A 90 -8.68 -18.18 -20.65
C GLU A 90 -9.82 -17.34 -20.04
#